data_AF-A0A3N9ULV3-F1
#
_entry.id   AF-A0A3N9ULV3-F1
#
_cell.length_a   1.000
_cell.length_b   1.000
_cell.length_c   1.000
_cell.angle_alpha   90.00
_cell.angle_beta   90.00
_cell.angle_gamma   90.00
#
_symmetry.space_group_name_H-M   'P 1'
#
loop_
_entity.id
_entity.type
_entity.pdbx_description
1 polymer ?
#
loop_
_entity_poly.entity_id
_entity_poly.type
_entity_poly.pdbx_seq_one_letter_code
_entity_poly.pdbx_strand_id
1 'polypeptide(L)'
;MFKTIYLLAVAFCCINLAGCYAVRPSAGGGKLSEVRDRALNPSDIALPDGYKVEVVASGLTFPTGVAFDDKGTPHVVEAGYSYGEVWEVPRLLRLQDGKATIVAE
;
A
#
# COMPACT_ATOMS: atom_id res chain seq x y z
N MET A 1 3.70 55.52 10.83
CA MET A 1 4.94 54.86 10.35
C MET A 1 5.13 53.47 10.94
N PHE A 2 5.25 53.30 12.27
CA PHE A 2 5.41 51.97 12.90
C PHE A 2 4.28 50.97 12.62
N LYS A 3 3.02 51.42 12.65
CA LYS A 3 1.85 50.56 12.35
C LYS A 3 1.87 50.02 10.91
N THR A 4 2.33 50.82 9.96
CA THR A 4 2.48 50.44 8.54
C THR A 4 3.60 49.43 8.35
N ILE A 5 4.74 49.63 9.02
CA ILE A 5 5.87 48.69 9.01
C ILE A 5 5.46 47.33 9.60
N TYR A 6 4.69 47.35 10.70
CA TYR A 6 4.18 46.13 11.33
C TYR A 6 3.21 45.36 10.41
N LEU A 7 2.31 46.08 9.74
CA LEU A 7 1.39 45.48 8.75
C LEU A 7 2.13 44.84 7.57
N LEU A 8 3.17 45.50 7.05
CA LEU A 8 3.97 44.97 5.95
C LEU A 8 4.79 43.73 6.38
N ALA A 9 5.33 43.73 7.60
CA ALA A 9 6.06 42.58 8.14
C ALA A 9 5.15 41.35 8.32
N VAL A 10 3.93 41.54 8.83
CA VAL A 10 2.94 40.46 8.97
C VAL A 10 2.53 39.92 7.60
N ALA A 11 2.25 40.79 6.63
CA ALA A 11 1.89 40.37 5.27
C ALA A 11 3.01 39.57 4.59
N PHE A 12 4.26 40.03 4.71
CA PHE A 12 5.43 39.33 4.19
C PHE A 12 5.60 37.95 4.84
N CYS A 13 5.40 37.85 6.16
CA CYS A 13 5.46 36.58 6.88
C CYS A 13 4.39 35.59 6.38
N CYS A 14 3.13 36.03 6.24
CA CYS A 14 2.05 35.18 5.74
C CYS A 14 2.28 34.68 4.31
N ILE A 15 2.84 35.51 3.43
CA ILE A 15 3.17 35.11 2.04
C ILE A 15 4.27 34.03 2.02
N ASN A 16 5.30 34.17 2.87
CA ASN A 16 6.36 33.16 2.97
C ASN A 16 5.85 31.84 3.60
N LEU A 17 4.95 31.92 4.58
CA LEU A 17 4.32 30.75 5.22
C LEU A 17 3.42 29.95 4.26
N ALA A 18 2.76 30.61 3.30
CA ALA A 18 1.94 29.93 2.29
C ALA A 18 2.76 29.08 1.30
N GLY A 19 4.05 29.39 1.12
CA GLY A 19 4.97 28.64 0.25
C GLY A 19 5.34 27.25 0.78
N CYS A 20 5.09 26.95 2.06
CA CYS A 20 5.44 25.67 2.67
C CYS A 20 4.44 24.54 2.39
N TYR A 21 3.34 24.82 1.66
CA TYR A 21 2.33 23.80 1.34
C TYR A 21 2.93 22.59 0.58
N ALA A 22 3.95 22.83 -0.26
CA ALA A 22 4.66 21.79 -1.00
C ALA A 22 5.52 20.84 -0.14
N VAL A 23 5.81 21.23 1.12
CA VAL A 23 6.60 20.42 2.07
C VAL A 23 5.69 19.57 2.97
N ARG A 24 4.37 19.74 2.87
CA ARG A 24 3.43 18.95 3.66
C ARG A 24 3.51 17.49 3.22
N PRO A 25 3.78 16.54 4.14
CA PRO A 25 3.78 15.13 3.79
C PRO A 25 2.39 14.75 3.26
N SER A 26 2.37 14.16 2.08
CA SER A 26 1.19 13.50 1.54
C SER A 26 1.06 12.12 2.21
N ALA A 27 -0.18 11.65 2.33
CA ALA A 27 -0.51 10.32 2.82
C ALA A 27 -1.20 9.54 1.69
N GLY A 28 -0.62 9.57 0.50
CA GLY A 28 -1.08 8.81 -0.65
C GLY A 28 -2.56 8.95 -1.02
N GLY A 29 -3.05 8.02 -1.84
CA GLY A 29 -4.41 7.98 -2.37
C GLY A 29 -5.48 7.45 -1.42
N GLY A 30 -5.41 7.73 -0.11
CA GLY A 30 -6.42 7.30 0.86
C GLY A 30 -6.02 6.12 1.75
N LYS A 31 -4.81 6.17 2.33
CA LYS A 31 -4.39 5.21 3.35
C LYS A 31 -5.34 5.28 4.55
N LEU A 32 -6.04 4.18 4.83
CA LEU A 32 -6.86 4.08 6.04
C LEU A 32 -5.94 4.05 7.26
N SER A 33 -6.31 4.80 8.32
CA SER A 33 -5.59 4.77 9.60
C SER A 33 -5.70 3.41 10.29
N GLU A 34 -6.77 2.66 9.99
CA GLU A 34 -6.99 1.29 10.42
C GLU A 34 -7.49 0.46 9.24
N VAL A 35 -6.77 -0.60 8.91
CA VAL A 35 -7.24 -1.61 7.98
C VAL A 35 -8.13 -2.57 8.76
N ARG A 36 -9.43 -2.61 8.44
CA ARG A 36 -10.31 -3.65 8.96
C ARG A 36 -10.00 -4.95 8.21
N ASP A 37 -9.77 -6.03 8.95
CA ASP A 37 -9.64 -7.35 8.35
C ASP A 37 -10.91 -7.69 7.58
N ARG A 38 -10.78 -7.86 6.26
CA ARG A 38 -11.85 -8.33 5.41
C ARG A 38 -12.01 -9.84 5.64
N ALA A 39 -13.18 -10.28 6.07
CA ALA A 39 -13.52 -11.70 6.09
C ALA A 39 -13.39 -12.28 4.67
N LEU A 40 -12.53 -13.29 4.51
CA LEU A 40 -12.31 -13.93 3.22
C LEU A 40 -13.38 -15.00 3.00
N ASN A 41 -14.38 -14.69 2.18
CA ASN A 41 -15.43 -15.62 1.80
C ASN A 41 -15.38 -15.88 0.29
N PRO A 42 -15.02 -17.11 -0.16
CA PRO A 42 -15.08 -17.50 -1.56
C PRO A 42 -16.45 -17.25 -2.23
N SER A 43 -17.53 -17.29 -1.46
CA SER A 43 -18.90 -17.06 -1.96
C SER A 43 -19.15 -15.61 -2.38
N ASP A 44 -18.28 -14.68 -2.02
CA ASP A 44 -18.36 -13.28 -2.47
C ASP A 44 -17.90 -13.12 -3.94
N ILE A 45 -17.32 -14.16 -4.53
CA ILE A 45 -16.76 -14.15 -5.89
C ILE A 45 -17.74 -14.88 -6.82
N ALA A 46 -18.28 -14.16 -7.81
CA ALA A 46 -19.08 -14.78 -8.86
C ALA A 46 -18.19 -15.62 -9.77
N LEU A 47 -18.57 -16.89 -9.98
CA LEU A 47 -17.86 -17.84 -10.83
C LEU A 47 -18.80 -18.41 -11.90
N PRO A 48 -18.30 -18.80 -13.08
CA PRO A 48 -19.05 -19.60 -14.01
C PRO A 48 -19.42 -20.97 -13.43
N ASP A 49 -20.46 -21.59 -13.97
CA ASP A 49 -20.89 -22.94 -13.55
C ASP A 49 -19.75 -23.97 -13.65
N GLY A 50 -19.63 -24.82 -12.63
CA GLY A 50 -18.60 -25.85 -12.55
C GLY A 50 -17.25 -25.40 -11.99
N TYR A 51 -17.03 -24.09 -11.80
CA TYR A 51 -15.81 -23.56 -11.19
C TYR A 51 -15.91 -23.43 -9.66
N LYS A 52 -14.77 -23.49 -8.99
CA LYS A 52 -14.62 -23.26 -7.55
C LYS A 52 -13.42 -22.35 -7.31
N VAL A 53 -13.48 -21.60 -6.21
CA VAL A 53 -12.36 -20.78 -5.73
C VAL A 53 -12.14 -21.07 -4.24
N GLU A 54 -10.89 -21.00 -3.83
CA GLU A 54 -10.46 -21.18 -2.45
C GLU A 54 -9.41 -20.14 -2.07
N VAL A 55 -9.29 -19.87 -0.78
CA VAL A 55 -8.24 -19.01 -0.25
C VAL A 55 -6.99 -19.87 -0.04
N VAL A 56 -5.97 -19.64 -0.86
CA VAL A 56 -4.70 -20.39 -0.78
C VAL A 56 -3.63 -19.69 0.08
N ALA A 57 -3.74 -18.37 0.23
CA ALA A 57 -2.88 -17.54 1.10
C ALA A 57 -3.57 -16.19 1.36
N SER A 58 -3.18 -15.52 2.44
CA SER A 58 -3.69 -14.20 2.84
C SER A 58 -2.61 -13.38 3.56
N GLY A 59 -2.86 -12.09 3.76
CA GLY A 59 -1.92 -11.22 4.49
C GLY A 59 -0.65 -10.87 3.70
N LEU A 60 -0.70 -10.96 2.38
CA LEU A 60 0.39 -10.55 1.48
C LEU A 60 0.39 -9.02 1.30
N THR A 61 1.57 -8.47 1.09
CA THR A 61 1.84 -7.04 0.88
C THR A 61 2.09 -6.76 -0.59
N PHE A 62 1.15 -6.11 -1.26
CA PHE A 62 1.26 -5.73 -2.68
C PHE A 62 1.69 -6.91 -3.59
N PRO A 63 0.99 -8.06 -3.56
CA PRO A 63 1.32 -9.18 -4.44
C PRO A 63 1.07 -8.79 -5.91
N THR A 64 2.07 -8.93 -6.77
CA THR A 64 2.01 -8.48 -8.17
C THR A 64 2.23 -9.58 -9.19
N GLY A 65 2.85 -10.70 -8.81
CA GLY A 65 3.10 -11.82 -9.70
C GLY A 65 3.08 -13.15 -8.96
N VAL A 66 2.68 -14.21 -9.66
CA VAL A 66 2.72 -15.60 -9.16
C VAL A 66 3.27 -16.53 -10.23
N ALA A 67 4.13 -17.47 -9.83
CA ALA A 67 4.63 -18.57 -10.64
C ALA A 67 4.66 -19.86 -9.81
N PHE A 68 4.85 -21.01 -10.47
CA PHE A 68 4.90 -22.31 -9.81
C PHE A 68 6.25 -22.98 -10.08
N ASP A 69 6.80 -23.67 -9.09
CA ASP A 69 7.99 -24.50 -9.27
C ASP A 69 7.69 -25.87 -9.92
N ASP A 70 8.72 -26.70 -10.06
CA ASP A 70 8.63 -28.06 -10.64
C ASP A 70 7.74 -29.02 -9.84
N LYS A 71 7.46 -28.71 -8.57
CA LYS A 71 6.57 -29.45 -7.68
C LYS A 71 5.16 -28.85 -7.62
N GLY A 72 4.91 -27.77 -8.36
CA GLY A 72 3.64 -27.05 -8.33
C GLY A 72 3.47 -26.14 -7.10
N THR A 73 4.56 -25.79 -6.40
CA THR A 73 4.51 -24.88 -5.25
C THR A 73 4.42 -23.42 -5.73
N PRO A 74 3.41 -22.64 -5.29
CA PRO A 74 3.29 -21.26 -5.69
C PRO A 74 4.39 -20.39 -5.08
N HIS A 75 4.94 -19.49 -5.90
CA HIS A 75 5.85 -18.42 -5.52
C HIS A 75 5.24 -17.09 -5.90
N VAL A 76 5.23 -16.13 -4.98
CA VAL A 76 4.62 -14.80 -5.15
C VAL A 76 5.67 -13.72 -5.01
N VAL A 77 5.62 -12.72 -5.89
CA VAL A 77 6.41 -11.50 -5.77
C VAL A 77 5.58 -10.41 -5.10
N GLU A 78 6.15 -9.81 -4.08
CA GLU A 78 5.65 -8.59 -3.44
C GLU A 78 6.48 -7.40 -3.90
N ALA A 79 5.82 -6.38 -4.43
CA ALA A 79 6.50 -5.30 -5.17
C ALA A 79 7.32 -4.33 -4.30
N GLY A 80 7.17 -4.36 -2.97
CA GLY A 80 7.78 -3.37 -2.07
C GLY A 80 7.20 -1.95 -2.21
N TYR A 81 6.40 -1.68 -3.24
CA TYR A 81 5.73 -0.40 -3.42
C TYR A 81 4.40 -0.58 -4.14
N SER A 82 3.39 0.14 -3.66
CA SER A 82 2.14 0.38 -4.38
C SER A 82 1.78 1.85 -4.26
N TYR A 83 1.00 2.36 -5.22
CA TYR A 83 0.55 3.74 -5.25
C TYR A 83 -0.01 4.16 -3.89
N GLY A 84 0.44 5.32 -3.39
CA GLY A 84 0.04 5.82 -2.08
C GLY A 84 1.18 6.00 -1.07
N GLU A 85 2.42 6.10 -1.54
CA GLU A 85 3.60 6.44 -0.72
C GLU A 85 3.86 5.42 0.40
N VAL A 86 3.44 4.16 0.21
CA VAL A 86 3.77 3.05 1.09
C VAL A 86 4.94 2.29 0.50
N TRP A 87 6.06 2.35 1.22
CA TRP A 87 7.32 1.71 0.86
C TRP A 87 7.60 0.57 1.82
N GLU A 88 7.84 -0.60 1.26
CA GLU A 88 8.07 -1.87 1.93
C GLU A 88 9.26 -2.57 1.25
N VAL A 89 9.78 -3.62 1.87
CA VAL A 89 10.84 -4.43 1.27
C VAL A 89 10.22 -5.31 0.17
N PRO A 90 10.72 -5.29 -1.08
CA PRO A 90 10.28 -6.22 -2.11
C PRO A 90 10.71 -7.64 -1.75
N ARG A 91 9.85 -8.64 -1.95
CA ARG A 91 10.11 -10.02 -1.50
C ARG A 91 9.69 -11.04 -2.54
N LEU A 92 10.47 -12.11 -2.65
CA LEU A 92 10.03 -13.37 -3.25
C LEU A 92 9.59 -14.31 -2.14
N LEU A 93 8.34 -14.74 -2.19
CA LEU A 93 7.73 -15.62 -1.21
C LEU A 93 7.46 -17.00 -1.83
N ARG A 94 7.70 -18.06 -1.05
CA ARG A 94 7.18 -19.40 -1.32
C ARG A 94 5.94 -19.64 -0.46
N LEU A 95 4.86 -20.13 -1.06
CA LEU A 95 3.60 -20.42 -0.39
C LEU A 95 3.44 -21.93 -0.17
N GLN A 96 3.19 -22.34 1.07
CA GLN A 96 2.94 -23.74 1.42
C GLN A 96 1.99 -23.82 2.61
N ASP A 97 0.92 -24.62 2.48
CA ASP A 97 -0.09 -24.83 3.54
C ASP A 97 -0.65 -23.52 4.14
N GLY A 98 -0.93 -22.54 3.28
CA GLY A 98 -1.42 -21.22 3.68
C GLY A 98 -0.37 -20.29 4.29
N LYS A 99 0.90 -20.72 4.40
CA LYS A 99 2.00 -19.93 4.96
C LYS A 99 2.94 -19.41 3.89
N ALA A 100 3.36 -18.16 4.04
CA ALA A 100 4.40 -17.55 3.23
C ALA A 100 5.77 -17.69 3.92
N THR A 101 6.80 -18.08 3.16
CA THR A 101 8.20 -18.08 3.60
C THR A 101 9.02 -17.21 2.64
N ILE A 102 9.86 -16.32 3.18
CA ILE A 102 10.74 -15.47 2.36
C ILE A 102 11.83 -16.33 1.75
N VAL A 103 12.00 -16.20 0.43
CA VAL A 103 13.06 -16.83 -0.36
C VAL A 103 14.16 -15.83 -0.67
N ALA A 104 13.80 -14.58 -0.96
CA ALA A 104 14.73 -13.47 -1.22
C ALA A 104 14.08 -12.11 -0.90
N GLU A 105 14.92 -11.12 -0.61
CA GLU A 105 14.59 -9.70 -0.36
C GLU A 105 15.71 -8.75 -0.85
#